data_AF-A0A2G9P3K4-F1
#
_entry.id   AF-A0A2G9P3K4-F1
#
_cell.length_a   1.000
_cell.length_b   1.000
_cell.length_c   1.000
_cell.angle_alpha   90.00
_cell.angle_beta   90.00
_cell.angle_gamma   90.00
#
_symmetry.space_group_name_H-M   'P 1'
#
loop_
_entity.id
_entity.type
_entity.pdbx_description
1 polymer ?
#
loop_
_entity_poly.entity_id
_entity_poly.type
_entity_poly.pdbx_seq_one_letter_code
_entity_poly.pdbx_strand_id
1 'polypeptide(L)'
;MNINEANKIFRKSIIKGFFEPQLVNLDFKKSGVKHPSINDDGLMQSDLLHIFFDVDTGSDYPDADEWFIVELLFPHDVKLPDNLKGTDYFTTVSVEDGKTFWHHRELIRYKYGKSKKLDDALEFLESKYKELHSLLEPLQKDLK
;
A
#
# COMPACT_ATOMS: atom_id res chain seq x y z
N MET A 1 4.47 -27.24 5.27
CA MET A 1 3.87 -25.93 4.94
C MET A 1 4.17 -25.66 3.48
N ASN A 2 3.16 -25.29 2.70
CA ASN A 2 3.37 -24.93 1.29
C ASN A 2 4.20 -23.62 1.22
N ILE A 3 5.05 -23.45 0.19
CA ILE A 3 5.85 -22.24 -0.02
C ILE A 3 4.97 -20.97 0.02
N ASN A 4 3.79 -21.04 -0.59
CA ASN A 4 2.83 -19.94 -0.59
C ASN A 4 2.42 -19.54 0.85
N GLU A 5 2.00 -20.50 1.67
CA GLU A 5 1.63 -20.26 3.07
C GLU A 5 2.81 -19.72 3.89
N ALA A 6 4.00 -20.28 3.66
CA ALA A 6 5.23 -19.85 4.31
C ALA A 6 5.52 -18.37 4.03
N ASN A 7 5.47 -17.98 2.76
CA ASN A 7 5.73 -16.62 2.31
C ASN A 7 4.72 -15.63 2.89
N LYS A 8 3.43 -15.97 2.92
CA LYS A 8 2.41 -15.14 3.58
C LYS A 8 2.71 -14.92 5.06
N ILE A 9 3.12 -15.97 5.78
CA ILE A 9 3.50 -15.86 7.20
C ILE A 9 4.72 -14.96 7.37
N PHE A 10 5.76 -15.11 6.55
CA PHE A 10 6.95 -14.25 6.61
C PHE A 10 6.62 -12.79 6.33
N ARG A 11 5.87 -12.52 5.26
CA ARG A 11 5.41 -11.16 4.91
C ARG A 11 4.63 -10.54 6.07
N LYS A 12 3.62 -11.23 6.60
CA LYS A 12 2.83 -10.75 7.75
C LYS A 12 3.71 -10.48 8.98
N SER A 13 4.70 -11.34 9.23
CA SER A 13 5.62 -11.18 10.37
C SER A 13 6.50 -9.95 10.23
N ILE A 14 7.02 -9.67 9.02
CA ILE A 14 7.82 -8.47 8.75
C ILE A 14 6.97 -7.21 8.80
N ILE A 15 5.76 -7.25 8.23
CA ILE A 15 4.84 -6.10 8.24
C ILE A 15 4.48 -5.74 9.68
N LYS A 16 3.97 -6.69 10.47
CA LYS A 16 3.55 -6.46 11.86
C LYS A 16 4.71 -6.22 12.82
N GLY A 17 5.84 -6.88 12.59
CA GLY A 17 7.01 -6.79 13.46
C GLY A 17 7.91 -5.59 13.18
N PHE A 18 7.82 -4.97 12.00
CA PHE A 18 8.67 -3.85 11.61
C PHE A 18 7.87 -2.70 10.97
N PHE A 19 7.23 -2.91 9.81
CA PHE A 19 6.66 -1.79 9.05
C PHE A 19 5.52 -1.06 9.78
N GLU A 20 4.55 -1.79 10.34
CA GLU A 20 3.43 -1.17 11.07
C GLU A 20 3.90 -0.32 12.27
N PRO A 21 4.76 -0.83 13.19
CA PRO A 21 5.32 -0.01 14.27
C PRO A 21 6.06 1.24 13.77
N GLN A 22 6.85 1.11 12.71
CA GLN A 22 7.61 2.25 12.18
C GLN A 22 6.70 3.30 11.53
N LEU A 23 5.69 2.88 10.78
CA LEU A 23 4.69 3.79 10.23
C LEU A 23 3.91 4.49 11.35
N VAL A 24 3.57 3.81 12.44
CA VAL A 24 2.93 4.45 13.61
C VAL A 24 3.84 5.52 14.24
N ASN A 25 5.16 5.30 14.29
CA ASN A 25 6.11 6.33 14.72
C ASN A 25 6.18 7.53 13.77
N LEU A 26 5.77 7.36 12.52
CA LEU A 26 5.59 8.40 11.51
C LEU A 26 4.14 8.92 11.50
N ASP A 27 3.40 8.84 12.61
CA ASP A 27 2.02 9.35 12.76
C ASP A 27 0.95 8.67 11.89
N PHE A 28 1.24 7.52 11.27
CA PHE A 28 0.20 6.72 10.64
C PHE A 28 -0.74 6.14 11.70
N LYS A 29 -2.03 6.15 11.38
CA LYS A 29 -3.10 5.62 12.23
C LYS A 29 -3.87 4.56 11.48
N LYS A 30 -4.54 3.70 12.23
CA LYS A 30 -5.47 2.72 11.66
C LYS A 30 -6.51 3.43 10.80
N SER A 31 -6.66 2.96 9.57
CA SER A 31 -7.67 3.46 8.66
C SER A 31 -9.05 2.89 8.97
N GLY A 32 -10.08 3.74 8.87
CA GLY A 32 -11.48 3.31 8.88
C GLY A 32 -11.99 2.78 7.52
N VAL A 33 -11.20 2.92 6.45
CA VAL A 33 -11.55 2.50 5.10
C VAL A 33 -11.28 1.01 4.92
N LYS A 34 -12.19 0.33 4.21
CA LYS A 34 -12.01 -1.06 3.78
C LYS A 34 -11.54 -1.12 2.34
N HIS A 35 -10.50 -1.90 2.11
CA HIS A 35 -10.03 -2.18 0.77
C HIS A 35 -10.98 -3.14 0.05
N PRO A 36 -11.21 -2.98 -1.27
CA PRO A 36 -12.08 -3.90 -2.01
C PRO A 36 -11.61 -5.35 -2.05
N SER A 37 -10.30 -5.58 -2.03
CA SER A 37 -9.68 -6.90 -2.22
C SER A 37 -8.72 -7.34 -1.10
N ILE A 38 -8.36 -6.43 -0.19
CA ILE A 38 -7.39 -6.71 0.89
C ILE A 38 -8.16 -6.70 2.21
N ASN A 39 -8.17 -7.83 2.91
CA ASN A 39 -9.00 -8.00 4.11
C ASN A 39 -8.37 -7.39 5.37
N ASP A 40 -7.04 -7.27 5.40
CA ASP A 40 -6.32 -6.67 6.51
C ASP A 40 -6.58 -5.15 6.58
N ASP A 41 -6.52 -4.57 7.78
CA ASP A 41 -6.79 -3.14 7.99
C ASP A 41 -5.68 -2.27 7.39
N GLY A 42 -6.06 -1.10 6.86
CA GLY A 42 -5.12 -0.13 6.32
C GLY A 42 -4.55 0.83 7.36
N LEU A 43 -3.55 1.60 6.95
CA LEU A 43 -2.96 2.71 7.70
C LEU A 43 -3.06 4.02 6.90
N MET A 44 -3.13 5.16 7.57
CA MET A 44 -3.24 6.46 6.92
C MET A 44 -2.65 7.59 7.78
N GLN A 45 -2.13 8.65 7.15
CA GLN A 45 -1.84 9.92 7.83
C GLN A 45 -2.94 10.98 7.58
N SER A 46 -3.77 10.80 6.56
CA SER A 46 -4.95 11.64 6.27
C SER A 46 -6.05 10.82 5.61
N ASP A 47 -7.24 11.40 5.46
CA ASP A 47 -8.38 10.77 4.78
C ASP A 47 -8.24 10.76 3.23
N LEU A 48 -7.08 11.15 2.71
CA LEU A 48 -6.81 11.15 1.26
C LEU A 48 -6.20 9.81 0.84
N LEU A 49 -5.10 9.38 1.46
CA LEU A 49 -4.32 8.25 0.96
C LEU A 49 -4.12 7.20 2.04
N HIS A 50 -4.44 5.95 1.68
CA HIS A 50 -4.54 4.85 2.62
C HIS A 50 -3.62 3.72 2.16
N ILE A 51 -2.73 3.28 3.03
CA ILE A 51 -1.79 2.18 2.79
C ILE A 51 -2.45 0.86 3.18
N PHE A 52 -2.41 -0.11 2.28
CA PHE A 52 -2.75 -1.50 2.53
C PHE A 52 -1.59 -2.41 2.11
N PHE A 53 -1.34 -3.46 2.88
CA PHE A 53 -0.32 -4.45 2.57
C PHE A 53 -0.92 -5.66 1.87
N ASP A 54 -0.57 -5.87 0.61
CA ASP A 54 -0.95 -7.05 -0.15
C ASP A 54 0.09 -8.16 0.06
N VAL A 55 -0.27 -9.09 0.93
CA VAL A 55 0.53 -10.27 1.24
C VAL A 55 0.26 -11.45 0.30
N ASP A 56 -0.82 -11.39 -0.48
CA ASP A 56 -1.33 -12.51 -1.27
C ASP A 56 -0.73 -12.51 -2.68
N THR A 57 -0.63 -11.35 -3.33
CA THR A 57 -0.12 -11.27 -4.70
C THR A 57 1.32 -11.78 -4.80
N GLY A 58 1.53 -12.75 -5.70
CA GLY A 58 2.83 -13.39 -5.97
C GLY A 58 3.47 -14.05 -4.74
N SER A 59 2.66 -14.44 -3.74
CA SER A 59 3.12 -15.21 -2.58
C SER A 59 3.60 -16.62 -2.94
N ASP A 60 3.25 -17.11 -4.12
CA ASP A 60 3.69 -18.37 -4.70
C ASP A 60 5.10 -18.31 -5.33
N TYR A 61 5.71 -17.13 -5.41
CA TYR A 61 7.05 -17.00 -6.01
C TYR A 61 8.15 -17.51 -5.07
N PRO A 62 9.24 -18.08 -5.60
CA PRO A 62 10.33 -18.62 -4.78
C PRO A 62 11.03 -17.59 -3.88
N ASP A 63 11.03 -16.31 -4.27
CA ASP A 63 11.66 -15.18 -3.56
C ASP A 63 10.63 -14.25 -2.91
N ALA A 64 9.38 -14.70 -2.77
CA ALA A 64 8.30 -13.91 -2.21
C ALA A 64 8.49 -13.55 -0.72
N ASP A 65 9.42 -14.21 -0.01
CA ASP A 65 9.84 -13.83 1.34
C ASP A 65 10.75 -12.59 1.38
N GLU A 66 11.06 -12.00 0.21
CA GLU A 66 11.94 -10.83 0.10
C GLU A 66 11.21 -9.50 -0.17
N TRP A 67 9.92 -9.58 -0.51
CA TRP A 67 9.13 -8.44 -0.93
C TRP A 67 7.64 -8.64 -0.64
N PHE A 68 6.89 -7.54 -0.59
CA PHE A 68 5.42 -7.52 -0.63
C PHE A 68 4.97 -6.33 -1.47
N ILE A 69 3.68 -6.31 -1.83
CA ILE A 69 3.10 -5.14 -2.50
C ILE A 69 2.44 -4.24 -1.46
N VAL A 70 2.62 -2.94 -1.63
CA VAL A 70 1.82 -1.93 -0.93
C VAL A 70 0.86 -1.31 -1.93
N GLU A 71 -0.39 -1.22 -1.51
CA GLU A 71 -1.44 -0.54 -2.25
C GLU A 71 -1.77 0.78 -1.55
N LEU A 72 -1.60 1.90 -2.26
CA LEU A 72 -1.98 3.23 -1.81
C LEU A 72 -3.33 3.58 -2.43
N LEU A 73 -4.39 3.45 -1.65
CA LEU A 73 -5.78 3.67 -2.05
C LEU A 73 -6.20 5.11 -1.78
N PHE A 74 -6.73 5.77 -2.80
CA PHE A 74 -7.50 7.00 -2.70
C PHE A 74 -8.99 6.63 -2.68
N PRO A 75 -9.65 6.67 -1.51
CA PRO A 75 -10.94 5.99 -1.28
C PRO A 75 -12.15 6.86 -1.67
N HIS A 76 -11.98 7.73 -2.65
CA HIS A 76 -13.00 8.67 -3.09
C HIS A 76 -13.41 8.36 -4.52
N ASP A 77 -14.71 8.20 -4.75
CA ASP A 77 -15.29 7.97 -6.07
C ASP A 77 -15.41 9.31 -6.82
N VAL A 78 -14.26 9.83 -7.25
CA VAL A 78 -14.13 11.09 -7.98
C VAL A 78 -13.29 10.89 -9.22
N LYS A 79 -13.38 11.80 -10.19
CA LYS A 79 -12.50 11.77 -11.35
C LYS A 79 -11.17 12.43 -11.03
N LEU A 80 -10.05 11.70 -11.17
CA LEU A 80 -8.73 12.31 -11.12
C LEU A 80 -8.45 13.15 -12.37
N PRO A 81 -7.66 14.24 -12.24
CA PRO A 81 -7.01 14.92 -13.36
C PRO A 81 -6.20 13.95 -14.24
N ASP A 82 -6.16 14.18 -15.55
CA ASP A 82 -5.49 13.26 -16.49
C ASP A 82 -4.00 13.09 -16.23
N ASN A 83 -3.32 14.12 -15.70
CA ASN A 83 -1.91 14.08 -15.34
C ASN A 83 -1.60 13.23 -14.08
N LEU A 84 -2.62 12.78 -13.35
CA LEU A 84 -2.48 11.88 -12.19
C LEU A 84 -2.87 10.44 -12.52
N LYS A 85 -3.14 10.14 -13.80
CA LYS A 85 -3.52 8.81 -14.27
C LYS A 85 -2.33 8.09 -14.87
N GLY A 86 -2.25 6.79 -14.62
CA GLY A 86 -1.22 5.92 -15.19
C GLY A 86 -0.52 5.10 -14.12
N THR A 87 0.30 4.15 -14.56
CA THR A 87 1.01 3.20 -13.68
C THR A 87 1.99 3.88 -12.74
N ASP A 88 2.51 5.05 -13.13
CA ASP A 88 3.43 5.83 -12.31
C ASP A 88 2.70 6.65 -11.23
N TYR A 89 1.38 6.78 -11.34
CA TYR A 89 0.50 7.50 -10.42
C TYR A 89 -0.66 6.61 -10.04
N PHE A 90 -1.89 6.91 -10.48
CA PHE A 90 -3.07 6.14 -10.10
C PHE A 90 -3.70 5.41 -11.28
N THR A 91 -4.05 4.15 -11.04
CA THR A 91 -4.96 3.36 -11.87
C THR A 91 -6.30 3.18 -11.15
N THR A 92 -7.27 2.56 -11.81
CA THR A 92 -8.59 2.33 -11.22
C THR A 92 -8.73 0.91 -10.68
N VAL A 93 -9.37 0.77 -9.52
CA VAL A 93 -9.90 -0.49 -9.02
C VAL A 93 -11.43 -0.41 -9.00
N SER A 94 -12.07 -1.29 -9.78
CA SER A 94 -13.53 -1.40 -9.85
C SER A 94 -14.04 -2.39 -8.81
N VAL A 95 -15.15 -2.04 -8.15
CA VAL A 95 -15.85 -2.94 -7.21
C VAL A 95 -17.20 -3.37 -7.78
N GLU A 96 -17.75 -4.47 -7.26
CA GLU A 96 -18.99 -5.09 -7.77
C GLU A 96 -20.21 -4.13 -7.76
N ASP A 97 -20.22 -3.12 -6.89
CA ASP A 97 -21.28 -2.10 -6.79
C ASP A 97 -21.14 -0.94 -7.81
N GLY A 98 -20.23 -1.04 -8.78
CA GLY A 98 -20.02 -0.01 -9.81
C GLY A 98 -19.24 1.22 -9.34
N LYS A 99 -18.82 1.27 -8.07
CA LYS A 99 -17.88 2.30 -7.59
C LYS A 99 -16.49 2.04 -8.17
N THR A 100 -15.78 3.13 -8.44
CA THR A 100 -14.39 3.05 -8.91
C THR A 100 -13.52 3.86 -7.97
N PHE A 101 -12.52 3.21 -7.38
CA PHE A 101 -11.51 3.89 -6.58
C PHE A 101 -10.21 4.03 -7.38
N TRP A 102 -9.37 4.95 -6.93
CA TRP A 102 -8.05 5.13 -7.50
C TRP A 102 -7.02 4.52 -6.57
N HIS A 103 -6.03 3.85 -7.13
CA HIS A 103 -4.97 3.23 -6.35
C HIS A 103 -3.63 3.29 -7.07
N HIS A 104 -2.55 3.21 -6.30
CA HIS A 104 -1.20 2.95 -6.77
C HIS A 104 -0.69 1.67 -6.12
N ARG A 105 0.03 0.84 -6.87
CA ARG A 105 0.64 -0.39 -6.33
C ARG A 105 2.14 -0.31 -6.49
N GLU A 106 2.84 -0.49 -5.38
CA GLU A 106 4.29 -0.39 -5.31
C GLU A 106 4.87 -1.69 -4.74
N LEU A 107 5.97 -2.17 -5.32
CA LEU A 107 6.65 -3.37 -4.85
C LEU A 107 7.73 -2.98 -3.83
N ILE A 108 7.50 -3.34 -2.56
CA ILE A 108 8.44 -3.06 -1.48
C ILE A 108 9.35 -4.27 -1.28
N ARG A 109 10.60 -4.14 -1.76
CA ARG A 109 11.64 -5.16 -1.56
C ARG A 109 12.50 -4.80 -0.35
N TYR A 110 12.44 -5.64 0.68
CA TYR A 110 13.13 -5.44 1.96
C TYR A 110 14.28 -6.42 2.20
N LYS A 111 14.53 -7.33 1.26
CA LYS A 111 15.63 -8.27 1.30
C LYS A 111 16.22 -8.47 -0.11
N TYR A 112 17.54 -8.59 -0.14
CA TYR A 112 18.31 -8.92 -1.33
C TYR A 112 19.31 -10.01 -0.96
N GLY A 113 18.98 -11.26 -1.29
CA GLY A 113 19.78 -12.41 -0.91
C GLY A 113 19.90 -12.54 0.61
N LYS A 114 21.10 -12.35 1.16
CA LYS A 114 21.33 -12.48 2.61
C LYS A 114 21.14 -11.17 3.40
N SER A 115 21.02 -10.02 2.72
CA SER A 115 20.97 -8.72 3.37
C SER A 115 19.53 -8.23 3.50
N LYS A 116 19.11 -7.90 4.72
CA LYS A 116 17.85 -7.19 4.99
C LYS A 116 18.08 -5.69 4.89
N LYS A 117 17.18 -4.99 4.20
CA LYS A 117 17.20 -3.53 3.96
C LYS A 117 15.86 -2.93 4.36
N LEU A 118 15.48 -3.19 5.60
CA LEU A 118 14.16 -2.82 6.12
C LEU A 118 14.01 -1.30 6.23
N ASP A 119 15.05 -0.60 6.69
CA ASP A 119 15.06 0.87 6.78
C ASP A 119 15.00 1.52 5.38
N ASP A 120 15.83 1.08 4.43
CA ASP A 120 15.79 1.57 3.04
C ASP A 120 14.39 1.37 2.42
N ALA A 121 13.77 0.21 2.66
CA ALA A 121 12.44 -0.11 2.15
C ALA A 121 11.33 0.74 2.79
N LEU A 122 11.46 1.05 4.08
CA LEU A 122 10.56 1.97 4.78
C LEU A 122 10.71 3.40 4.28
N GLU A 123 11.94 3.89 4.11
CA GLU A 123 12.22 5.23 3.58
C GLU A 123 11.63 5.39 2.17
N PHE A 124 11.77 4.36 1.33
CA PHE A 124 11.15 4.33 0.01
C PHE A 124 9.63 4.41 0.09
N LEU A 125 8.99 3.60 0.94
CA LEU A 125 7.54 3.62 1.14
C LEU A 125 7.06 5.01 1.62
N GLU A 126 7.74 5.60 2.60
CA GLU A 126 7.40 6.92 3.14
C GLU A 126 7.53 8.00 2.07
N SER A 127 8.63 7.99 1.30
CA SER A 127 8.86 8.93 0.19
C SER A 127 7.76 8.82 -0.85
N LYS A 128 7.40 7.59 -1.26
CA LYS A 128 6.32 7.34 -2.21
C LYS A 128 4.96 7.77 -1.70
N TYR A 129 4.66 7.50 -0.43
CA TYR A 129 3.43 7.97 0.19
C TYR A 129 3.34 9.51 0.15
N LYS A 130 4.39 10.22 0.57
CA LYS A 130 4.41 11.70 0.58
C LYS A 130 4.27 12.28 -0.82
N GLU A 131 4.97 11.71 -1.80
CA GLU A 131 4.88 12.10 -3.20
C GLU A 131 3.43 12.02 -3.67
N LEU A 132 2.81 10.84 -3.60
CA LEU A 132 1.45 10.61 -4.09
C LEU A 132 0.39 11.37 -3.29
N HIS A 133 0.57 11.49 -1.97
CA HIS A 133 -0.32 12.24 -1.11
C HIS A 133 -0.35 13.73 -1.49
N SER A 134 0.81 14.35 -1.72
CA SER A 134 0.92 15.76 -2.11
C SER A 134 0.19 16.09 -3.42
N LEU A 135 0.13 15.12 -4.35
CA LEU A 135 -0.59 15.25 -5.61
C LEU A 135 -2.12 15.25 -5.42
N LEU A 136 -2.61 14.66 -4.32
CA LEU A 136 -4.03 14.57 -3.99
C LEU A 136 -4.51 15.72 -3.10
N GLU A 137 -3.63 16.38 -2.34
CA GLU A 137 -3.99 17.51 -1.47
C GLU A 137 -4.87 18.59 -2.15
N PRO A 138 -4.59 19.01 -3.41
CA PRO A 138 -5.42 20.02 -4.07
C PRO A 138 -6.87 19.59 -4.30
N LEU A 139 -7.13 18.29 -4.30
CA LEU A 139 -8.46 17.70 -4.47
C LEU A 139 -9.26 17.68 -3.17
N GLN A 140 -8.62 17.86 -2.00
CA GLN A 140 -9.28 17.79 -0.70
C GLN A 140 -10.45 18.76 -0.57
N LYS A 141 -10.35 19.95 -1.18
CA LYS A 141 -11.42 20.96 -1.21
C LYS A 141 -12.69 20.49 -1.93
N ASP A 142 -12.56 19.51 -2.81
CA ASP A 142 -13.64 18.97 -3.64
C ASP A 142 -14.26 17.70 -3.00
N LEU A 143 -13.64 17.17 -1.94
CA LEU A 143 -14.14 16.06 -1.14
C LEU A 143 -15.12 16.59 -0.09
N LYS A 144 -16.33 16.04 -0.05
CA LYS A 144 -17.42 16.43 0.86
C LYS A 144 -17.60 15.46 2.02
#